data_AF-A0A5N7DMQ3-F1
#
_entry.id   AF-A0A5N7DMQ3-F1
#
_cell.length_a   1.000
_cell.length_b   1.000
_cell.length_c   1.000
_cell.angle_alpha   90.00
_cell.angle_beta   90.00
_cell.angle_gamma   90.00
#
_symmetry.space_group_name_H-M   'P 1'
#
loop_
_entity.id
_entity.type
_entity.pdbx_description
1 polymer ?
#
loop_
_entity_poly.entity_id
_entity_poly.type
_entity_poly.pdbx_seq_one_letter_code
_entity_poly.pdbx_strand_id
1 'polypeptide(L)'
;MSLWKAPEVNERTVAVLGAGVLGRRIACSWVAGGYNTIIRDPSAEQRKAALHFLDNNVAEFARILGVSSVRPGTYSAVEDLSSAVANAWFVVEAVPEKLDLKISIFKDLAEQAPRDCILGSNSSSYKSSMMLDQMDDESKGRVLNVHYTMPAATRTVELMTSTYTHEAIFPFLVEQHKRIGLLPAVARKESTGFIFNRLWAAIKREALKIIAQGVSDPEEIDTLWAEMFGKEKPGPCALMDSVGLDTVAFIEDNYIQERHLDGADTVDFLRKNYIQQGKLGAKSGKGGLYPPGYTTKIQRQGETKPDNLAAPTLYLLDIGFGEGITADFLHAGRLIVASADGSYSRTLLHHLEMPDGVDISLSCGRIFWSQMGEPSKNNGSIQSANIDGSDIKEIISRDQVHTPKQLAIDHQNAKIYFCDREGMRVHRANFDGSEHEVVVETGDFNNQEQKEDETRWCVGVCVDANRGKFYWTQKGPSKSGKGRIFRANIDMPPGETVSNRSDIELLFEHLPEPIDLEIDSNEDMLYWTDRGEYPQGNSLNRAFVGSPGPKQATILSRHLHEAIGLRIDHVNKHIYYTDLGGSVYRSDLTGANKRTLCNVGATFTGIALAHVG
;
A
#
# COMPACT_ATOMS: atom_id res chain seq x y z
N MET A 1 21.76 46.07 -9.95
CA MET A 1 21.54 44.62 -9.86
C MET A 1 22.07 44.18 -8.51
N SER A 2 21.19 43.84 -7.56
CA SER A 2 21.65 43.22 -6.31
C SER A 2 22.28 41.87 -6.66
N LEU A 3 23.49 41.63 -6.17
CA LEU A 3 24.14 40.33 -6.27
C LEU A 3 23.44 39.43 -5.25
N TRP A 4 22.64 38.48 -5.72
CA TRP A 4 22.08 37.44 -4.86
C TRP A 4 23.22 36.76 -4.08
N LYS A 5 23.03 36.60 -2.78
CA LYS A 5 23.98 35.92 -1.89
C LYS A 5 23.43 34.54 -1.55
N ALA A 6 24.28 33.52 -1.67
CA ALA A 6 23.90 32.16 -1.29
C ALA A 6 23.56 32.07 0.20
N PRO A 7 22.48 31.35 0.57
CA PRO A 7 22.14 31.14 1.96
C PRO A 7 23.11 30.16 2.63
N GLU A 8 23.31 30.33 3.94
CA GLU A 8 23.96 29.31 4.78
C GLU A 8 23.08 28.06 4.88
N VAL A 9 23.68 26.88 4.85
CA VAL A 9 22.93 25.60 4.72
C VAL A 9 23.01 24.73 5.96
N ASN A 10 24.18 24.63 6.61
CA ASN A 10 24.52 23.56 7.56
C ASN A 10 23.68 23.54 8.87
N GLU A 11 22.94 24.60 9.17
CA GLU A 11 22.08 24.71 10.37
C GLU A 11 20.64 25.14 10.05
N ARG A 12 20.32 25.27 8.77
CA ARG A 12 19.02 25.73 8.28
C ARG A 12 18.21 24.58 7.72
N THR A 13 16.90 24.75 7.72
CA THR A 13 15.98 23.69 7.31
C THR A 13 15.63 23.76 5.84
N VAL A 14 15.30 22.61 5.27
CA VAL A 14 14.47 22.54 4.05
C VAL A 14 13.01 22.51 4.52
N ALA A 15 12.16 23.36 3.95
CA ALA A 15 10.73 23.32 4.22
C ALA A 15 9.99 22.73 3.02
N VAL A 16 9.07 21.80 3.26
CA VAL A 16 8.21 21.22 2.23
C VAL A 16 6.76 21.55 2.55
N LEU A 17 6.09 22.30 1.67
CA LEU A 17 4.70 22.70 1.87
C LEU A 17 3.77 21.73 1.14
N GLY A 18 2.96 21.00 1.90
CA GLY A 18 2.13 19.89 1.44
C GLY A 18 2.71 18.56 1.92
N ALA A 19 1.92 17.79 2.67
CA ALA A 19 2.29 16.47 3.18
C ALA A 19 1.69 15.31 2.36
N GLY A 20 1.06 15.62 1.23
CA GLY A 20 0.54 14.63 0.30
C GLY A 20 1.63 13.77 -0.36
N VAL A 21 1.24 12.96 -1.34
CA VAL A 21 2.10 11.95 -1.99
C VAL A 21 3.48 12.48 -2.41
N LEU A 22 3.54 13.62 -3.09
CA LEU A 22 4.81 14.18 -3.58
C LEU A 22 5.61 14.84 -2.45
N GLY A 23 4.93 15.62 -1.60
CA GLY A 23 5.58 16.36 -0.53
C GLY A 23 6.33 15.47 0.46
N ARG A 24 5.71 14.39 0.95
CA ARG A 24 6.37 13.44 1.88
C ARG A 24 7.60 12.76 1.27
N ARG A 25 7.64 12.58 -0.06
CA ARG A 25 8.78 11.99 -0.79
C ARG A 25 9.90 12.99 -1.03
N ILE A 26 9.57 14.22 -1.39
CA ILE A 26 10.54 15.32 -1.49
C ILE A 26 11.24 15.49 -0.13
N ALA A 27 10.46 15.53 0.95
CA ALA A 27 11.01 15.61 2.30
C ALA A 27 11.93 14.43 2.63
N CYS A 28 11.50 13.20 2.32
CA CYS A 28 12.30 11.99 2.53
C CYS A 28 13.66 12.05 1.81
N SER A 29 13.72 12.57 0.57
CA SER A 29 14.98 12.74 -0.17
C SER A 29 15.97 13.68 0.52
N TRP A 30 15.49 14.82 1.03
CA TRP A 30 16.34 15.78 1.74
C TRP A 30 16.80 15.24 3.09
N VAL A 31 15.93 14.56 3.83
CA VAL A 31 16.25 13.89 5.10
C VAL A 31 17.28 12.79 4.89
N ALA A 32 17.10 11.92 3.90
CA ALA A 32 18.07 10.88 3.55
C ALA A 32 19.44 11.47 3.17
N GLY A 33 19.45 12.64 2.53
CA GLY A 33 20.65 13.40 2.20
C GLY A 33 21.30 14.14 3.38
N GLY A 34 20.78 14.02 4.60
CA GLY A 34 21.35 14.61 5.81
C GLY A 34 20.80 15.99 6.19
N TYR A 35 19.77 16.50 5.51
CA TYR A 35 19.23 17.84 5.76
C TYR A 35 18.06 17.81 6.73
N ASN A 36 18.06 18.74 7.69
CA ASN A 36 16.94 18.94 8.59
C ASN A 36 15.73 19.45 7.80
N THR A 37 14.59 18.77 7.88
CA THR A 37 13.42 19.05 7.03
C THR A 37 12.14 19.25 7.82
N ILE A 38 11.41 20.33 7.56
CA ILE A 38 10.10 20.59 8.16
C ILE A 38 9.01 20.46 7.10
N ILE A 39 8.02 19.60 7.36
CA ILE A 39 6.87 19.39 6.49
C ILE A 39 5.71 20.21 7.02
N ARG A 40 5.04 20.98 6.16
CA ARG A 40 3.87 21.77 6.55
C ARG A 40 2.63 21.28 5.85
N ASP A 41 1.58 21.00 6.62
CA ASP A 41 0.25 20.69 6.06
C ASP A 41 -0.84 21.08 7.06
N PRO A 42 -1.94 21.74 6.62
CA PRO A 42 -3.05 22.07 7.52
C PRO A 42 -3.75 20.82 8.09
N SER A 43 -3.74 19.68 7.39
CA SER A 43 -4.38 18.45 7.88
C SER A 43 -3.49 17.67 8.84
N ALA A 44 -3.98 17.42 10.06
CA ALA A 44 -3.29 16.60 11.05
C ALA A 44 -3.08 15.16 10.57
N GLU A 45 -4.01 14.62 9.79
CA GLU A 45 -3.91 13.28 9.19
C GLU A 45 -2.76 13.21 8.20
N GLN A 46 -2.65 14.21 7.31
CA GLN A 46 -1.56 14.28 6.32
C GLN A 46 -0.20 14.45 7.01
N ARG A 47 -0.12 15.26 8.08
CA ARG A 47 1.10 15.38 8.89
C ARG A 47 1.52 14.04 9.48
N LYS A 48 0.60 13.30 10.11
CA LYS A 48 0.88 11.96 10.67
C LYS A 48 1.31 10.98 9.59
N ALA A 49 0.61 10.96 8.45
CA ALA A 49 0.92 10.09 7.33
C ALA A 49 2.31 10.39 6.72
N ALA A 50 2.70 11.67 6.65
CA ALA A 50 4.03 12.05 6.19
C ALA A 50 5.13 11.63 7.18
N LEU A 51 4.96 11.86 8.49
CA LEU A 51 5.93 11.41 9.49
C LEU A 51 6.11 9.89 9.45
N HIS A 52 5.01 9.15 9.44
CA HIS A 52 5.04 7.68 9.29
C HIS A 52 5.71 7.26 7.97
N PHE A 53 5.49 7.97 6.87
CA PHE A 53 6.20 7.69 5.62
C PHE A 53 7.71 7.86 5.78
N LEU A 54 8.17 8.96 6.39
CA LEU A 54 9.60 9.19 6.61
C LEU A 54 10.22 8.13 7.53
N ASP A 55 9.55 7.77 8.63
CA ASP A 55 9.98 6.71 9.57
C ASP A 55 10.34 5.41 8.86
N ASN A 56 9.55 5.05 7.84
CA ASN A 56 9.69 3.76 7.15
C ASN A 56 10.50 3.82 5.84
N ASN A 57 10.78 5.00 5.27
CA ASN A 57 11.33 5.11 3.92
C ASN A 57 12.70 5.80 3.81
N VAL A 58 13.18 6.49 4.85
CA VAL A 58 14.46 7.26 4.77
C VAL A 58 15.65 6.38 4.39
N ALA A 59 15.75 5.16 4.92
CA ALA A 59 16.85 4.24 4.61
C ALA A 59 16.84 3.81 3.12
N GLU A 60 15.66 3.54 2.57
CA GLU A 60 15.52 3.16 1.17
C GLU A 60 15.81 4.33 0.23
N PHE A 61 15.36 5.53 0.57
CA PHE A 61 15.73 6.75 -0.17
C PHE A 61 17.24 6.98 -0.13
N ALA A 62 17.90 6.75 1.02
CA ALA A 62 19.34 6.85 1.12
C ALA A 62 20.05 5.86 0.18
N ARG A 63 19.52 4.64 0.04
CA ARG A 63 20.03 3.62 -0.90
C ARG A 63 19.86 4.05 -2.36
N ILE A 64 18.66 4.49 -2.75
CA ILE A 64 18.34 4.93 -4.12
C ILE A 64 19.23 6.11 -4.53
N LEU A 65 19.39 7.07 -3.62
CA LEU A 65 20.18 8.27 -3.84
C LEU A 65 21.70 8.01 -3.78
N GLY A 66 22.13 6.86 -3.24
CA GLY A 66 23.54 6.52 -3.07
C GLY A 66 24.21 7.28 -1.92
N VAL A 67 23.44 7.62 -0.88
CA VAL A 67 23.87 8.39 0.30
C VAL A 67 23.71 7.59 1.60
N SER A 68 23.67 6.26 1.54
CA SER A 68 23.49 5.38 2.72
C SER A 68 24.56 5.56 3.83
N SER A 69 25.72 6.16 3.51
CA SER A 69 26.76 6.48 4.49
C SER A 69 26.54 7.84 5.19
N VAL A 70 25.62 8.66 4.70
CA VAL A 70 25.26 9.95 5.28
C VAL A 70 24.29 9.72 6.44
N ARG A 71 24.55 10.38 7.58
CA ARG A 71 23.60 10.37 8.71
C ARG A 71 22.34 11.13 8.27
N PRO A 72 21.14 10.52 8.36
CA PRO A 72 19.91 11.23 8.01
C PRO A 72 19.70 12.49 8.87
N GLY A 73 19.11 13.51 8.26
CA GLY A 73 18.70 14.74 8.94
C GLY A 73 17.55 14.52 9.91
N THR A 74 17.26 15.52 10.73
CA THR A 74 16.05 15.50 11.56
C THR A 74 14.83 15.92 10.75
N TYR A 75 13.64 15.51 11.19
CA TYR A 75 12.40 15.92 10.53
C TYR A 75 11.26 16.11 11.52
N SER A 76 10.33 16.99 11.15
CA SER A 76 9.11 17.27 11.90
C SER A 76 8.00 17.74 10.97
N ALA A 77 6.76 17.73 11.46
CA ALA A 77 5.62 18.24 10.74
C ALA A 77 4.85 19.29 11.56
N VAL A 78 4.51 20.41 10.93
CA VAL A 78 3.84 21.56 11.57
C VAL A 78 2.62 22.00 10.77
N GLU A 79 1.69 22.70 11.43
CA GLU A 79 0.46 23.19 10.82
C GLU A 79 0.63 24.58 10.20
N ASP A 80 1.30 25.47 10.92
CA ASP A 80 1.47 26.87 10.56
C ASP A 80 2.65 27.08 9.60
N LEU A 81 2.49 28.06 8.71
CA LEU A 81 3.52 28.40 7.73
C LEU A 81 4.76 29.00 8.40
N SER A 82 4.56 29.89 9.38
CA SER A 82 5.64 30.60 10.08
C SER A 82 6.68 29.66 10.67
N SER A 83 6.25 28.63 11.41
CA SER A 83 7.15 27.65 12.04
C SER A 83 7.89 26.81 11.00
N ALA A 84 7.27 26.54 9.85
CA ALA A 84 7.90 25.79 8.78
C ALA A 84 9.04 26.55 8.11
N VAL A 85 8.89 27.86 7.92
CA VAL A 85 9.80 28.65 7.07
C VAL A 85 10.74 29.57 7.85
N ALA A 86 10.53 29.78 9.16
CA ALA A 86 11.30 30.72 9.98
C ALA A 86 12.82 30.57 9.86
N ASN A 87 13.32 29.35 9.72
CA ASN A 87 14.75 29.04 9.57
C ASN A 87 15.07 28.35 8.22
N ALA A 88 14.16 28.38 7.25
CA ALA A 88 14.34 27.67 6.00
C ALA A 88 15.37 28.39 5.10
N TRP A 89 16.29 27.64 4.48
CA TRP A 89 17.14 28.14 3.39
C TRP A 89 16.55 27.79 2.01
N PHE A 90 15.69 26.77 1.97
CA PHE A 90 15.02 26.30 0.76
C PHE A 90 13.61 25.83 1.09
N VAL A 91 12.64 26.29 0.30
CA VAL A 91 11.23 25.88 0.39
C VAL A 91 10.85 25.18 -0.91
N VAL A 92 10.15 24.05 -0.80
CA VAL A 92 9.49 23.38 -1.94
C VAL A 92 7.98 23.34 -1.70
N GLU A 93 7.24 24.05 -2.52
CA GLU A 93 5.78 24.03 -2.56
C GLU A 93 5.28 22.82 -3.38
N ALA A 94 4.48 21.97 -2.74
CA ALA A 94 3.84 20.77 -3.30
C ALA A 94 2.39 20.64 -2.81
N VAL A 95 1.65 21.75 -2.80
CA VAL A 95 0.24 21.85 -2.42
C VAL A 95 -0.68 21.56 -3.63
N PRO A 96 -2.01 21.42 -3.44
CA PRO A 96 -2.94 21.15 -4.53
C PRO A 96 -2.79 22.10 -5.74
N GLU A 97 -3.04 21.57 -6.93
CA GLU A 97 -2.84 22.25 -8.22
C GLU A 97 -3.93 23.30 -8.50
N LYS A 98 -3.99 24.36 -7.68
CA LYS A 98 -4.90 25.50 -7.78
C LYS A 98 -4.08 26.79 -7.82
N LEU A 99 -4.17 27.56 -8.90
CA LEU A 99 -3.33 28.74 -9.12
C LEU A 99 -3.49 29.81 -8.03
N ASP A 100 -4.73 30.16 -7.66
CA ASP A 100 -5.00 31.18 -6.63
C ASP A 100 -4.41 30.81 -5.27
N LEU A 101 -4.47 29.52 -4.91
CA LEU A 101 -3.86 29.01 -3.68
C LEU A 101 -2.34 29.17 -3.72
N LYS A 102 -1.71 28.84 -4.86
CA LYS A 102 -0.26 28.97 -5.02
C LYS A 102 0.18 30.43 -4.99
N ILE A 103 -0.54 31.34 -5.66
CA ILE A 103 -0.29 32.79 -5.59
C ILE A 103 -0.34 33.28 -4.13
N SER A 104 -1.36 32.88 -3.37
CA SER A 104 -1.49 33.22 -1.95
C SER A 104 -0.30 32.70 -1.14
N ILE A 105 0.10 31.45 -1.34
CA ILE A 105 1.24 30.85 -0.61
C ILE A 105 2.55 31.56 -0.95
N PHE A 106 2.80 31.88 -2.23
CA PHE A 106 4.03 32.56 -2.63
C PHE A 106 4.12 33.99 -2.11
N LYS A 107 2.99 34.68 -1.98
CA LYS A 107 2.92 35.94 -1.24
C LYS A 107 3.31 35.75 0.22
N ASP A 108 2.69 34.80 0.92
CA ASP A 108 2.98 34.56 2.34
C ASP A 108 4.45 34.15 2.55
N LEU A 109 5.03 33.38 1.62
CA LEU A 109 6.45 33.04 1.60
C LEU A 109 7.36 34.25 1.39
N ALA A 110 6.96 35.21 0.56
CA ALA A 110 7.69 36.46 0.38
C ALA A 110 7.85 37.22 1.70
N GLU A 111 6.77 37.22 2.50
CA GLU A 111 6.67 37.95 3.76
C GLU A 111 7.33 37.23 4.94
N GLN A 112 7.19 35.89 5.02
CA GLN A 112 7.54 35.11 6.22
C GLN A 112 8.89 34.37 6.12
N ALA A 113 9.34 34.00 4.92
CA ALA A 113 10.60 33.27 4.76
C ALA A 113 11.81 34.23 4.80
N PRO A 114 12.96 33.81 5.36
CA PRO A 114 14.19 34.61 5.36
C PRO A 114 14.53 35.15 3.97
N ARG A 115 15.02 36.39 3.87
CA ARG A 115 15.24 37.09 2.58
C ARG A 115 16.15 36.34 1.59
N ASP A 116 17.08 35.53 2.09
CA ASP A 116 18.00 34.71 1.29
C ASP A 116 17.46 33.29 0.98
N CYS A 117 16.28 32.93 1.48
CA CYS A 117 15.65 31.63 1.26
C CYS A 117 15.20 31.47 -0.20
N ILE A 118 15.56 30.35 -0.83
CA ILE A 118 15.11 30.01 -2.19
C ILE A 118 13.71 29.42 -2.13
N LEU A 119 12.82 29.84 -3.04
CA LEU A 119 11.41 29.43 -3.06
C LEU A 119 11.10 28.63 -4.34
N GLY A 120 10.91 27.33 -4.22
CA GLY A 120 10.63 26.41 -5.31
C GLY A 120 9.16 26.00 -5.38
N SER A 121 8.56 25.95 -6.58
CA SER A 121 7.28 25.24 -6.80
C SER A 121 7.50 23.92 -7.54
N ASN A 122 6.93 22.83 -7.03
CA ASN A 122 6.87 21.53 -7.69
C ASN A 122 5.71 21.41 -8.69
N SER A 123 4.99 22.50 -8.98
CA SER A 123 3.90 22.49 -9.96
C SER A 123 4.41 22.03 -11.33
N SER A 124 3.69 21.09 -11.92
CA SER A 124 3.95 20.58 -13.27
C SER A 124 3.14 21.30 -14.34
N SER A 125 2.08 22.02 -13.93
CA SER A 125 1.14 22.69 -14.83
C SER A 125 1.35 24.19 -14.91
N TYR A 126 1.80 24.83 -13.81
CA TYR A 126 1.96 26.27 -13.73
C TYR A 126 3.44 26.69 -13.71
N LYS A 127 3.76 27.64 -14.60
CA LYS A 127 5.05 28.32 -14.61
C LYS A 127 5.12 29.20 -13.35
N SER A 128 6.27 29.21 -12.68
CA SER A 128 6.44 29.97 -11.44
C SER A 128 6.23 31.47 -11.62
N SER A 129 6.45 32.03 -12.82
CA SER A 129 6.09 33.43 -13.15
C SER A 129 4.62 33.76 -12.88
N MET A 130 3.71 32.79 -13.01
CA MET A 130 2.28 32.95 -12.78
C MET A 130 1.92 33.07 -11.29
N MET A 131 2.87 32.84 -10.39
CA MET A 131 2.69 32.87 -8.93
C MET A 131 3.19 34.17 -8.30
N LEU A 132 3.74 35.10 -9.10
CA LEU A 132 4.57 36.21 -8.62
C LEU A 132 3.84 37.56 -8.49
N ASP A 133 2.59 37.65 -8.93
CA ASP A 133 1.87 38.93 -9.07
C ASP A 133 1.74 39.71 -7.76
N GLN A 134 1.74 39.02 -6.62
CA GLN A 134 1.60 39.62 -5.29
C GLN A 134 2.94 39.71 -4.52
N MET A 135 4.08 39.55 -5.20
CA MET A 135 5.42 39.61 -4.60
C MET A 135 6.16 40.89 -4.99
N ASP A 136 7.04 41.37 -4.10
CA ASP A 136 7.99 42.44 -4.41
C ASP A 136 9.11 41.94 -5.33
N ASP A 137 9.76 42.85 -6.07
CA ASP A 137 10.76 42.48 -7.09
C ASP A 137 11.99 41.78 -6.53
N GLU A 138 12.39 42.08 -5.29
CA GLU A 138 13.48 41.37 -4.62
C GLU A 138 13.07 39.92 -4.35
N SER A 139 11.85 39.70 -3.85
CA SER A 139 11.32 38.36 -3.60
C SER A 139 11.06 37.55 -4.88
N LYS A 140 10.70 38.18 -6.00
CA LYS A 140 10.58 37.48 -7.29
C LYS A 140 11.92 36.85 -7.74
N GLY A 141 13.04 37.51 -7.44
CA GLY A 141 14.39 37.07 -7.81
C GLY A 141 14.81 35.72 -7.20
N ARG A 142 14.13 35.24 -6.16
CA ARG A 142 14.44 33.98 -5.45
C ARG A 142 13.44 32.85 -5.72
N VAL A 143 12.50 33.04 -6.65
CA VAL A 143 11.49 32.04 -7.00
C VAL A 143 11.87 31.29 -8.28
N LEU A 144 11.65 29.96 -8.30
CA LEU A 144 11.81 29.11 -9.47
C LEU A 144 10.84 27.91 -9.43
N ASN A 145 10.67 27.19 -10.54
CA ASN A 145 10.13 25.83 -10.47
C ASN A 145 11.24 24.83 -10.11
N VAL A 146 10.90 23.87 -9.25
CA VAL A 146 11.75 22.73 -8.87
C VAL A 146 10.89 21.48 -9.00
N HIS A 147 10.89 20.89 -10.18
CA HIS A 147 10.01 19.78 -10.53
C HIS A 147 10.69 18.44 -10.26
N TYR A 148 10.24 17.77 -9.21
CA TYR A 148 10.60 16.41 -8.86
C TYR A 148 9.66 15.43 -9.58
N THR A 149 10.24 14.52 -10.36
CA THR A 149 9.49 13.47 -11.06
C THR A 149 9.57 12.16 -10.26
N MET A 150 8.44 11.45 -10.13
CA MET A 150 8.34 10.17 -9.40
C MET A 150 7.91 9.04 -10.38
N PRO A 151 8.32 7.77 -10.20
CA PRO A 151 8.38 7.00 -8.94
C PRO A 151 9.70 7.09 -8.15
N ALA A 152 9.76 6.47 -6.95
CA ALA A 152 10.83 6.60 -5.94
C ALA A 152 12.27 6.42 -6.47
N ALA A 153 12.46 5.57 -7.48
CA ALA A 153 13.76 5.34 -8.12
C ALA A 153 14.23 6.49 -9.03
N THR A 154 13.35 7.43 -9.37
CA THR A 154 13.67 8.56 -10.26
C THR A 154 14.42 9.63 -9.50
N ARG A 155 15.68 9.82 -9.86
CA ARG A 155 16.56 10.81 -9.23
C ARG A 155 16.54 12.17 -9.92
N THR A 156 15.82 12.32 -11.02
CA THR A 156 15.83 13.54 -11.84
C THR A 156 15.02 14.66 -11.22
N VAL A 157 15.57 15.87 -11.26
CA VAL A 157 14.86 17.10 -10.86
C VAL A 157 15.08 18.18 -11.92
N GLU A 158 14.02 18.87 -12.33
CA GLU A 158 14.10 19.95 -13.31
C GLU A 158 13.97 21.31 -12.61
N LEU A 159 14.99 22.15 -12.75
CA LEU A 159 15.03 23.52 -12.23
C LEU A 159 14.72 24.48 -13.38
N MET A 160 13.69 25.30 -13.26
CA MET A 160 13.30 26.24 -14.31
C MET A 160 13.12 27.66 -13.78
N THR A 161 13.73 28.62 -14.47
CA THR A 161 13.60 30.04 -14.17
C THR A 161 12.16 30.54 -14.28
N SER A 162 11.80 31.51 -13.44
CA SER A 162 10.57 32.29 -13.51
C SER A 162 10.69 33.53 -14.42
N THR A 163 11.78 33.64 -15.19
CA THR A 163 12.29 34.86 -15.86
C THR A 163 12.88 35.93 -14.93
N TYR A 164 12.42 35.99 -13.67
CA TYR A 164 12.96 36.89 -12.65
C TYR A 164 14.09 36.27 -11.82
N THR A 165 14.15 34.92 -11.76
CA THR A 165 15.11 34.18 -10.92
C THR A 165 16.55 34.64 -11.14
N HIS A 166 17.26 34.93 -10.06
CA HIS A 166 18.69 35.23 -10.10
C HIS A 166 19.48 34.05 -10.68
N GLU A 167 20.26 34.29 -11.74
CA GLU A 167 21.02 33.23 -12.42
C GLU A 167 21.99 32.48 -11.50
N ALA A 168 22.50 33.16 -10.46
CA ALA A 168 23.41 32.58 -9.48
C ALA A 168 22.77 31.51 -8.57
N ILE A 169 21.43 31.43 -8.50
CA ILE A 169 20.71 30.39 -7.74
C ILE A 169 20.94 29.00 -8.35
N PHE A 170 20.96 28.91 -9.68
CA PHE A 170 21.04 27.62 -10.37
C PHE A 170 22.31 26.81 -10.06
N PRO A 171 23.54 27.35 -10.18
CA PRO A 171 24.74 26.58 -9.86
C PRO A 171 24.75 26.12 -8.39
N PHE A 172 24.31 26.98 -7.47
CA PHE A 172 24.20 26.64 -6.05
C PHE A 172 23.20 25.50 -5.82
N LEU A 173 21.98 25.63 -6.33
CA LEU A 173 20.93 24.65 -6.08
C LEU A 173 21.20 23.32 -6.80
N VAL A 174 21.83 23.35 -7.99
CA VAL A 174 22.35 22.17 -8.68
C VAL A 174 23.36 21.43 -7.80
N GLU A 175 24.27 22.15 -7.15
CA GLU A 175 25.24 21.54 -6.24
C GLU A 175 24.54 20.90 -5.04
N GLN A 176 23.59 21.59 -4.39
CA GLN A 176 22.86 21.03 -3.23
C GLN A 176 22.07 19.76 -3.60
N HIS A 177 21.40 19.74 -4.75
CA HIS A 177 20.70 18.54 -5.22
C HIS A 177 21.66 17.38 -5.51
N LYS A 178 22.81 17.65 -6.12
CA LYS A 178 23.84 16.62 -6.37
C LYS A 178 24.40 16.04 -5.09
N ARG A 179 24.57 16.83 -4.03
CA ARG A 179 25.08 16.38 -2.72
C ARG A 179 24.17 15.30 -2.11
N ILE A 180 22.86 15.42 -2.28
CA ILE A 180 21.90 14.40 -1.81
C ILE A 180 21.64 13.30 -2.84
N GLY A 181 22.44 13.21 -3.90
CA GLY A 181 22.33 12.16 -4.90
C GLY A 181 21.25 12.39 -5.96
N LEU A 182 20.66 13.58 -6.07
CA LEU A 182 19.73 13.87 -7.17
C LEU A 182 20.47 14.25 -8.47
N LEU A 183 19.75 14.18 -9.58
CA LEU A 183 20.23 14.50 -10.94
C LEU A 183 19.49 15.75 -11.46
N PRO A 184 19.93 16.96 -11.05
CA PRO A 184 19.28 18.20 -11.46
C PRO A 184 19.61 18.58 -12.91
N ALA A 185 18.62 19.08 -13.63
CA ALA A 185 18.76 19.66 -14.97
C ALA A 185 18.13 21.07 -15.00
N VAL A 186 18.74 22.01 -15.74
CA VAL A 186 18.33 23.42 -15.73
C VAL A 186 17.67 23.83 -17.04
N ALA A 187 16.38 24.18 -16.97
CA ALA A 187 15.64 24.88 -18.01
C ALA A 187 15.91 26.38 -17.89
N ARG A 188 16.78 26.88 -18.77
CA ARG A 188 17.27 28.28 -18.77
C ARG A 188 16.22 29.31 -19.20
N LYS A 189 15.09 28.84 -19.69
CA LYS A 189 13.92 29.64 -20.06
C LYS A 189 12.68 28.89 -19.60
N GLU A 190 11.61 29.64 -19.41
CA GLU A 190 10.30 29.03 -19.20
C GLU A 190 9.93 28.15 -20.38
N SER A 191 9.49 26.95 -20.07
CA SER A 191 9.16 25.92 -21.04
C SER A 191 8.04 25.07 -20.48
N THR A 192 6.90 25.06 -21.17
CA THR A 192 5.83 24.11 -20.86
C THR A 192 6.32 22.69 -21.07
N GLY A 193 6.17 21.87 -20.04
CA GLY A 193 6.76 20.54 -19.96
C GLY A 193 8.26 20.53 -19.66
N PHE A 194 8.82 21.62 -19.14
CA PHE A 194 10.23 21.72 -18.75
C PHE A 194 11.18 21.27 -19.88
N ILE A 195 12.05 20.31 -19.61
CA ILE A 195 13.00 19.70 -20.55
C ILE A 195 12.48 18.33 -20.97
N PHE A 196 12.27 17.42 -20.01
CA PHE A 196 11.96 16.02 -20.30
C PHE A 196 10.54 15.85 -20.85
N ASN A 197 9.53 16.43 -20.22
CA ASN A 197 8.14 16.30 -20.70
C ASN A 197 7.97 16.95 -22.08
N ARG A 198 8.76 17.99 -22.39
CA ARG A 198 8.83 18.59 -23.73
C ARG A 198 9.46 17.66 -24.76
N LEU A 199 10.55 16.97 -24.42
CA LEU A 199 11.16 15.95 -25.28
C LEU A 199 10.18 14.78 -25.51
N TRP A 200 9.55 14.32 -24.44
CA TRP A 200 8.55 13.26 -24.46
C TRP A 200 7.34 13.62 -25.34
N ALA A 201 6.85 14.87 -25.28
CA ALA A 201 5.80 15.36 -26.19
C ALA A 201 6.20 15.29 -27.67
N ALA A 202 7.48 15.48 -28.01
CA ALA A 202 7.93 15.33 -29.40
C ALA A 202 7.95 13.86 -29.84
N ILE A 203 8.47 12.98 -28.99
CA ILE A 203 8.53 11.53 -29.27
C ILE A 203 7.13 10.95 -29.45
N LYS A 204 6.21 11.22 -28.52
CA LYS A 204 4.82 10.77 -28.60
C LYS A 204 4.15 11.21 -29.89
N ARG A 205 4.26 12.50 -30.22
CA ARG A 205 3.60 13.07 -31.39
C ARG A 205 4.08 12.41 -32.68
N GLU A 206 5.39 12.15 -32.80
CA GLU A 206 5.92 11.48 -33.99
C GLU A 206 5.52 10.00 -34.04
N ALA A 207 5.54 9.29 -32.90
CA ALA A 207 5.04 7.92 -32.84
C ALA A 207 3.57 7.82 -33.30
N LEU A 208 2.72 8.75 -32.86
CA LEU A 208 1.32 8.82 -33.31
C LEU A 208 1.19 9.08 -34.81
N LYS A 209 2.05 9.91 -35.41
CA LYS A 209 2.03 10.16 -36.87
C LYS A 209 2.39 8.92 -37.67
N ILE A 210 3.42 8.19 -37.24
CA ILE A 210 3.83 6.92 -37.89
C ILE A 210 2.65 5.94 -37.93
N ILE A 211 1.93 5.83 -36.80
CA ILE A 211 0.74 4.96 -36.68
C ILE A 211 -0.40 5.50 -37.56
N ALA A 212 -0.70 6.79 -37.49
CA ALA A 212 -1.80 7.42 -38.22
C ALA A 212 -1.64 7.31 -39.75
N GLN A 213 -0.41 7.37 -40.24
CA GLN A 213 -0.07 7.26 -41.66
C GLN A 213 0.08 5.81 -42.12
N GLY A 214 -0.09 4.83 -41.22
CA GLY A 214 0.00 3.40 -41.54
C GLY A 214 1.42 2.95 -41.93
N VAL A 215 2.45 3.66 -41.48
CA VAL A 215 3.85 3.33 -41.79
C VAL A 215 4.30 2.09 -41.02
N SER A 216 3.84 1.91 -39.77
CA SER A 216 4.12 0.77 -38.90
C SER A 216 3.11 0.72 -37.75
N ASP A 217 3.07 -0.38 -37.01
CA ASP A 217 2.19 -0.57 -35.86
C ASP A 217 2.88 -0.29 -34.50
N PRO A 218 2.12 -0.14 -33.40
CA PRO A 218 2.68 0.13 -32.09
C PRO A 218 3.73 -0.88 -31.60
N GLU A 219 3.56 -2.18 -31.90
CA GLU A 219 4.44 -3.26 -31.43
C GLU A 219 5.81 -3.17 -32.11
N GLU A 220 5.83 -2.96 -33.42
CA GLU A 220 7.04 -2.77 -34.19
C GLU A 220 7.81 -1.51 -33.76
N ILE A 221 7.10 -0.39 -33.55
CA ILE A 221 7.70 0.88 -33.08
C ILE A 221 8.41 0.69 -31.74
N ASP A 222 7.74 0.07 -30.77
CA ASP A 222 8.31 -0.14 -29.44
C ASP A 222 9.44 -1.19 -29.45
N THR A 223 9.35 -2.19 -30.33
CA THR A 223 10.43 -3.18 -30.53
C THR A 223 11.70 -2.51 -31.06
N LEU A 224 11.58 -1.67 -32.09
CA LEU A 224 12.71 -0.91 -32.62
C LEU A 224 13.28 0.06 -31.58
N TRP A 225 12.42 0.73 -30.82
CA TRP A 225 12.83 1.60 -29.72
C TRP A 225 13.66 0.84 -28.66
N ALA A 226 13.18 -0.33 -28.24
CA ALA A 226 13.84 -1.15 -27.23
C ALA A 226 15.21 -1.67 -27.70
N GLU A 227 15.36 -2.08 -28.95
CA GLU A 227 16.66 -2.50 -29.51
C GLU A 227 17.66 -1.34 -29.61
N MET A 228 17.19 -0.12 -29.91
CA MET A 228 18.07 1.05 -30.11
C MET A 228 18.44 1.77 -28.81
N PHE A 229 17.52 1.84 -27.84
CA PHE A 229 17.68 2.66 -26.63
C PHE A 229 17.70 1.85 -25.33
N GLY A 230 17.53 0.53 -25.40
CA GLY A 230 17.61 -0.40 -24.28
C GLY A 230 16.27 -1.05 -23.93
N LYS A 231 16.31 -2.35 -23.62
CA LYS A 231 15.13 -3.21 -23.41
C LYS A 231 14.49 -3.07 -22.03
N GLU A 232 15.11 -2.33 -21.12
CA GLU A 232 14.66 -2.22 -19.74
C GLU A 232 13.54 -1.20 -19.54
N LYS A 233 13.26 -0.34 -20.53
CA LYS A 233 12.22 0.70 -20.46
C LYS A 233 11.12 0.45 -21.49
N PRO A 234 9.85 0.77 -21.16
CA PRO A 234 8.76 0.68 -22.12
C PRO A 234 9.01 1.64 -23.30
N GLY A 235 8.63 1.19 -24.50
CA GLY A 235 8.66 2.03 -25.69
C GLY A 235 7.58 3.11 -25.65
N PRO A 236 7.62 4.05 -26.62
CA PRO A 236 6.75 5.21 -26.62
C PRO A 236 5.25 4.86 -26.69
N CYS A 237 4.87 3.81 -27.40
CA CYS A 237 3.48 3.40 -27.52
C CYS A 237 2.97 2.79 -26.21
N ALA A 238 3.76 1.92 -25.59
CA ALA A 238 3.42 1.28 -24.33
C ALA A 238 3.35 2.31 -23.19
N LEU A 239 4.21 3.32 -23.23
CA LEU A 239 4.19 4.43 -22.26
C LEU A 239 2.97 5.35 -22.45
N MET A 240 2.52 5.59 -23.68
CA MET A 240 1.24 6.30 -23.90
C MET A 240 0.05 5.51 -23.38
N ASP A 241 0.02 4.21 -23.61
CA ASP A 241 -1.03 3.33 -23.10
C ASP A 241 -1.03 3.23 -21.56
N SER A 242 0.14 3.25 -20.91
CA SER A 242 0.22 3.20 -19.45
C SER A 242 -0.27 4.49 -18.79
N VAL A 243 -0.01 5.65 -19.41
CA VAL A 243 -0.54 6.96 -18.97
C VAL A 243 -2.05 7.08 -19.22
N GLY A 244 -2.51 6.49 -20.32
CA GLY A 244 -3.89 6.52 -20.76
C GLY A 244 -4.11 7.53 -21.89
N LEU A 245 -4.77 7.08 -22.96
CA LEU A 245 -4.82 7.80 -24.24
C LEU A 245 -5.63 9.10 -24.21
N ASP A 246 -6.65 9.17 -23.36
CA ASP A 246 -7.40 10.39 -23.06
C ASP A 246 -6.56 11.43 -22.31
N THR A 247 -5.76 11.00 -21.32
CA THR A 247 -4.80 11.88 -20.62
C THR A 247 -3.75 12.39 -21.61
N VAL A 248 -3.22 11.51 -22.45
CA VAL A 248 -2.29 11.88 -23.53
C VAL A 248 -2.92 12.91 -24.46
N ALA A 249 -4.17 12.70 -24.87
CA ALA A 249 -4.87 13.64 -25.75
C ALA A 249 -5.05 15.02 -25.12
N PHE A 250 -5.46 15.08 -23.85
CA PHE A 250 -5.61 16.33 -23.11
C PHE A 250 -4.28 17.11 -23.01
N ILE A 251 -3.17 16.41 -22.76
CA ILE A 251 -1.84 17.04 -22.70
C ILE A 251 -1.42 17.58 -24.08
N GLU A 252 -1.67 16.82 -25.15
CA GLU A 252 -1.32 17.25 -26.50
C GLU A 252 -2.17 18.45 -26.96
N ASP A 253 -3.43 18.58 -26.55
CA ASP A 253 -4.25 19.77 -26.84
C ASP A 253 -3.57 21.05 -26.35
N ASN A 254 -3.03 21.03 -25.13
CA ASN A 254 -2.32 22.17 -24.56
C ASN A 254 -1.08 22.53 -25.39
N TYR A 255 -0.32 21.52 -25.87
CA TYR A 255 0.82 21.76 -26.74
C TYR A 255 0.41 22.26 -28.14
N ILE A 256 -0.69 21.74 -28.70
CA ILE A 256 -1.24 22.19 -29.98
C ILE A 256 -1.63 23.66 -29.91
N GLN A 257 -2.35 24.05 -28.85
CA GLN A 257 -2.76 25.43 -28.64
C GLN A 257 -1.56 26.36 -28.43
N GLU A 258 -0.64 26.00 -27.52
CA GLU A 258 0.50 26.87 -27.18
C GLU A 258 1.51 26.99 -28.32
N ARG A 259 1.68 25.94 -29.14
CA ARG A 259 2.73 25.88 -30.18
C ARG A 259 2.21 25.94 -31.60
N HIS A 260 0.89 26.09 -31.78
CA HIS A 260 0.23 26.12 -33.08
C HIS A 260 0.56 24.90 -33.95
N LEU A 261 0.50 23.70 -33.34
CA LEU A 261 0.78 22.43 -34.02
C LEU A 261 -0.48 21.88 -34.71
N ASP A 262 -0.31 21.03 -35.72
CA ASP A 262 -1.41 20.31 -36.36
C ASP A 262 -1.77 19.03 -35.58
N GLY A 263 -3.06 18.87 -35.27
CA GLY A 263 -3.62 17.75 -34.51
C GLY A 263 -4.15 16.59 -35.35
N ALA A 264 -4.31 16.77 -36.68
CA ALA A 264 -5.04 15.84 -37.54
C ALA A 264 -4.51 14.40 -37.49
N ASP A 265 -3.21 14.21 -37.74
CA ASP A 265 -2.52 12.91 -37.76
C ASP A 265 -2.00 12.50 -36.37
N THR A 266 -2.49 13.11 -35.28
CA THR A 266 -1.99 12.83 -33.93
C THR A 266 -3.14 12.67 -32.95
N VAL A 267 -3.58 13.75 -32.31
CA VAL A 267 -4.58 13.71 -31.25
C VAL A 267 -5.97 13.40 -31.81
N ASP A 268 -6.30 13.89 -33.01
CA ASP A 268 -7.61 13.65 -33.64
C ASP A 268 -7.70 12.22 -34.18
N PHE A 269 -6.60 11.70 -34.75
CA PHE A 269 -6.45 10.29 -35.06
C PHE A 269 -6.66 9.42 -33.80
N LEU A 270 -6.00 9.75 -32.69
CA LEU A 270 -6.11 9.01 -31.43
C LEU A 270 -7.55 9.01 -30.90
N ARG A 271 -8.23 10.15 -30.98
CA ARG A 271 -9.64 10.29 -30.58
C ARG A 271 -10.56 9.39 -31.38
N LYS A 272 -10.47 9.51 -32.70
CA LYS A 272 -11.35 8.81 -33.65
C LYS A 272 -11.18 7.29 -33.59
N ASN A 273 -9.93 6.83 -33.51
CA ASN A 273 -9.62 5.41 -33.68
C ASN A 273 -9.51 4.63 -32.36
N TYR A 274 -9.35 5.31 -31.22
CA TYR A 274 -9.18 4.66 -29.92
C TYR A 274 -10.14 5.21 -28.86
N ILE A 275 -10.05 6.51 -28.53
CA ILE A 275 -10.73 7.08 -27.35
C ILE A 275 -12.25 7.01 -27.49
N GLN A 276 -12.82 7.37 -28.64
CA GLN A 276 -14.27 7.31 -28.89
C GLN A 276 -14.84 5.88 -28.81
N GLN A 277 -13.99 4.86 -28.99
CA GLN A 277 -14.36 3.45 -28.89
C GLN A 277 -14.21 2.92 -27.44
N GLY A 278 -13.76 3.78 -26.51
CA GLY A 278 -13.46 3.44 -25.12
C GLY A 278 -12.12 2.72 -24.95
N LYS A 279 -11.22 2.76 -25.94
CA LYS A 279 -9.85 2.22 -25.82
C LYS A 279 -8.96 3.32 -25.22
N LEU A 280 -8.72 3.25 -23.92
CA LEU A 280 -8.00 4.29 -23.15
C LEU A 280 -6.62 3.84 -22.67
N GLY A 281 -6.11 2.70 -23.13
CA GLY A 281 -4.87 2.11 -22.64
C GLY A 281 -5.07 1.25 -21.39
N ALA A 282 -4.10 1.24 -20.48
CA ALA A 282 -4.02 0.35 -19.32
C ALA A 282 -5.22 0.46 -18.36
N LYS A 283 -5.86 1.63 -18.30
CA LYS A 283 -7.06 1.86 -17.46
C LYS A 283 -8.38 1.43 -18.11
N SER A 284 -8.35 0.92 -19.34
CA SER A 284 -9.54 0.43 -20.04
C SER A 284 -9.48 -1.08 -20.23
N GLY A 285 -10.58 -1.77 -19.91
CA GLY A 285 -10.78 -3.18 -20.24
C GLY A 285 -10.81 -3.47 -21.76
N LYS A 286 -10.84 -2.42 -22.59
CA LYS A 286 -10.76 -2.52 -24.06
C LYS A 286 -9.34 -2.26 -24.62
N GLY A 287 -8.35 -2.04 -23.75
CA GLY A 287 -6.98 -1.73 -24.15
C GLY A 287 -6.82 -0.30 -24.71
N GLY A 288 -5.82 -0.10 -25.56
CA GLY A 288 -5.46 1.17 -26.18
C GLY A 288 -4.79 0.94 -27.53
N LEU A 289 -3.59 1.49 -27.70
CA LEU A 289 -2.68 1.16 -28.79
C LEU A 289 -2.34 -0.34 -28.79
N TYR A 290 -2.32 -0.96 -27.60
CA TYR A 290 -2.19 -2.39 -27.42
C TYR A 290 -3.48 -3.07 -26.96
N PRO A 291 -3.57 -4.41 -27.12
CA PRO A 291 -4.67 -5.19 -26.58
C PRO A 291 -4.81 -5.07 -25.04
N PRO A 292 -6.01 -5.34 -24.49
CA PRO A 292 -6.23 -5.37 -23.04
C PRO A 292 -5.17 -6.17 -22.28
N GLY A 293 -4.61 -5.57 -21.22
CA GLY A 293 -3.66 -6.23 -20.33
C GLY A 293 -2.21 -6.35 -20.86
N TYR A 294 -1.89 -5.80 -22.03
CA TYR A 294 -0.53 -5.81 -22.58
C TYR A 294 0.43 -4.89 -21.79
N THR A 295 0.08 -3.61 -21.65
CA THR A 295 0.92 -2.63 -20.93
C THR A 295 0.97 -2.84 -19.42
N THR A 296 -0.09 -3.43 -18.85
CA THR A 296 -0.09 -3.94 -17.47
C THR A 296 0.89 -5.09 -17.27
N LYS A 297 1.24 -5.86 -18.30
CA LYS A 297 2.25 -6.94 -18.25
C LYS A 297 3.68 -6.44 -18.45
N ILE A 298 3.91 -5.43 -19.28
CA ILE A 298 5.25 -4.86 -19.54
C ILE A 298 5.77 -4.04 -18.34
N GLN A 299 4.91 -3.25 -17.67
CA GLN A 299 5.26 -2.62 -16.38
C GLN A 299 5.72 -3.63 -15.33
N ARG A 300 5.24 -4.89 -15.40
CA ARG A 300 5.60 -5.97 -14.46
C ARG A 300 6.96 -6.63 -14.75
N GLN A 301 7.59 -6.39 -15.91
CA GLN A 301 8.84 -7.07 -16.32
C GLN A 301 10.09 -6.18 -16.32
N GLY A 302 9.97 -4.85 -16.48
CA GLY A 302 11.13 -3.94 -16.64
C GLY A 302 11.48 -3.06 -15.44
N GLU A 303 10.66 -3.01 -14.39
CA GLU A 303 10.90 -2.14 -13.24
C GLU A 303 11.33 -2.95 -12.01
N THR A 304 12.40 -2.50 -11.36
CA THR A 304 12.56 -2.66 -9.92
C THR A 304 11.36 -1.96 -9.26
N LYS A 305 10.31 -2.74 -9.04
CA LYS A 305 9.07 -2.50 -8.29
C LYS A 305 8.76 -1.01 -7.97
N PRO A 306 7.81 -0.38 -8.68
CA PRO A 306 6.99 0.69 -8.13
C PRO A 306 5.73 0.11 -7.46
N ASP A 307 5.86 -0.99 -6.71
CA ASP A 307 4.82 -1.47 -5.79
C ASP A 307 4.88 -0.62 -4.52
N ASN A 308 4.54 0.68 -4.52
CA ASN A 308 4.53 1.46 -3.26
C ASN A 308 3.73 2.77 -3.27
N LEU A 309 2.57 2.79 -3.92
CA LEU A 309 1.53 3.80 -3.64
C LEU A 309 0.18 3.19 -3.24
N ALA A 310 -0.09 1.93 -3.59
CA ALA A 310 -1.28 1.18 -3.19
C ALA A 310 -0.94 -0.23 -2.68
N ALA A 311 0.33 -0.54 -2.44
CA ALA A 311 0.73 -1.85 -1.93
C ALA A 311 0.40 -1.92 -0.42
N PRO A 312 -0.24 -3.00 0.07
CA PRO A 312 -0.61 -3.07 1.47
C PRO A 312 0.64 -3.22 2.35
N THR A 313 0.61 -2.62 3.52
CA THR A 313 1.51 -3.02 4.59
C THR A 313 1.04 -4.36 5.15
N LEU A 314 1.94 -5.33 5.25
CA LEU A 314 1.66 -6.65 5.80
C LEU A 314 1.95 -6.65 7.30
N TYR A 315 1.06 -7.26 8.08
CA TYR A 315 1.24 -7.50 9.50
C TYR A 315 1.21 -9.01 9.72
N LEU A 316 2.33 -9.56 10.14
CA LEU A 316 2.57 -10.99 10.21
C LEU A 316 2.75 -11.39 11.68
N LEU A 317 1.99 -12.38 12.13
CA LEU A 317 2.22 -13.00 13.43
C LEU A 317 3.20 -14.14 13.30
N ASP A 318 4.28 -14.05 14.05
CA ASP A 318 5.23 -15.13 14.29
C ASP A 318 4.99 -15.69 15.68
N ILE A 319 4.74 -17.00 15.77
CA ILE A 319 4.50 -17.68 17.06
C ILE A 319 5.78 -17.85 17.89
N GLY A 320 6.96 -17.69 17.27
CA GLY A 320 8.25 -17.76 17.98
C GLY A 320 8.88 -19.14 18.04
N PHE A 321 8.48 -20.07 17.16
CA PHE A 321 9.09 -21.41 17.01
C PHE A 321 10.17 -21.49 15.93
N GLY A 322 10.57 -20.34 15.38
CA GLY A 322 11.58 -20.24 14.33
C GLY A 322 13.02 -20.50 14.80
N GLU A 323 13.99 -19.99 14.05
CA GLU A 323 15.41 -20.19 14.36
C GLU A 323 15.79 -19.55 15.71
N GLY A 324 16.44 -20.31 16.59
CA GLY A 324 16.91 -19.81 17.88
C GLY A 324 15.92 -19.97 19.05
N ILE A 325 15.06 -21.00 19.01
CA ILE A 325 14.13 -21.36 20.10
C ILE A 325 14.82 -21.22 21.47
N THR A 326 14.27 -20.34 22.30
CA THR A 326 14.72 -20.15 23.68
C THR A 326 13.92 -21.06 24.62
N ALA A 327 14.38 -21.22 25.87
CA ALA A 327 13.63 -21.96 26.88
C ALA A 327 12.23 -21.36 27.17
N ASP A 328 12.01 -20.09 26.84
CA ASP A 328 10.73 -19.39 27.01
C ASP A 328 10.01 -19.19 25.68
N PHE A 329 9.70 -20.30 25.01
CA PHE A 329 8.98 -20.28 23.73
C PHE A 329 7.53 -19.77 23.86
N LEU A 330 6.95 -19.83 25.06
CA LEU A 330 5.58 -19.38 25.30
C LEU A 330 5.44 -17.87 25.05
N HIS A 331 6.46 -17.08 25.41
CA HIS A 331 6.49 -15.63 25.22
C HIS A 331 7.45 -15.21 24.09
N ALA A 332 7.72 -16.10 23.12
CA ALA A 332 8.65 -15.80 22.02
C ALA A 332 7.96 -15.14 20.81
N GLY A 333 6.64 -14.97 20.86
CA GLY A 333 5.85 -14.47 19.74
C GLY A 333 6.14 -13.01 19.38
N ARG A 334 5.93 -12.68 18.11
CA ARG A 334 6.19 -11.35 17.55
C ARG A 334 5.09 -10.95 16.57
N LEU A 335 4.82 -9.64 16.52
CA LEU A 335 4.09 -9.02 15.42
C LEU A 335 5.09 -8.29 14.52
N ILE A 336 5.16 -8.68 13.26
CA ILE A 336 6.13 -8.17 12.28
C ILE A 336 5.39 -7.34 11.25
N VAL A 337 5.90 -6.14 10.96
CA VAL A 337 5.43 -5.30 9.86
C VAL A 337 6.35 -5.49 8.68
N ALA A 338 5.79 -5.79 7.50
CA ALA A 338 6.56 -6.04 6.29
C ALA A 338 5.95 -5.32 5.07
N SER A 339 6.79 -5.01 4.09
CA SER A 339 6.34 -4.50 2.80
C SER A 339 5.65 -5.62 1.99
N ALA A 340 4.66 -5.26 1.18
CA ALA A 340 3.91 -6.19 0.30
C ALA A 340 4.78 -7.04 -0.62
N ASP A 341 6.01 -6.59 -0.83
CA ASP A 341 6.94 -7.12 -1.79
C ASP A 341 8.09 -7.92 -1.13
N GLY A 342 8.08 -8.00 0.22
CA GLY A 342 9.04 -8.72 1.06
C GLY A 342 10.41 -8.06 1.21
N SER A 343 10.64 -6.89 0.60
CA SER A 343 11.96 -6.22 0.63
C SER A 343 12.33 -5.65 2.01
N TYR A 344 11.34 -5.33 2.83
CA TYR A 344 11.52 -4.77 4.16
C TYR A 344 10.64 -5.47 5.18
N SER A 345 11.19 -5.73 6.36
CA SER A 345 10.41 -6.11 7.54
C SER A 345 11.05 -5.60 8.81
N ARG A 346 10.24 -5.31 9.82
CA ARG A 346 10.67 -5.01 11.18
C ARG A 346 9.71 -5.62 12.19
N THR A 347 10.21 -6.01 13.35
CA THR A 347 9.32 -6.37 14.46
C THR A 347 8.68 -5.10 15.04
N LEU A 348 7.36 -5.13 15.18
CA LEU A 348 6.55 -4.08 15.79
C LEU A 348 6.32 -4.36 17.27
N LEU A 349 5.94 -5.59 17.61
CA LEU A 349 5.73 -6.05 18.99
C LEU A 349 6.54 -7.32 19.25
N HIS A 350 7.07 -7.41 20.48
CA HIS A 350 7.82 -8.55 20.99
C HIS A 350 7.10 -9.16 22.19
N HIS A 351 7.52 -10.36 22.58
CA HIS A 351 7.07 -11.03 23.79
C HIS A 351 5.56 -11.36 23.82
N LEU A 352 4.99 -11.66 22.66
CA LEU A 352 3.60 -12.10 22.57
C LEU A 352 3.48 -13.56 23.02
N GLU A 353 2.42 -13.89 23.75
CA GLU A 353 2.19 -15.25 24.25
C GLU A 353 1.47 -16.08 23.22
N MET A 354 2.22 -16.94 22.53
CA MET A 354 1.69 -17.87 21.55
C MET A 354 0.61 -17.23 20.63
N PRO A 355 0.93 -16.17 19.88
CA PRO A 355 -0.04 -15.50 19.05
C PRO A 355 -0.48 -16.39 17.88
N ASP A 356 -1.73 -16.26 17.43
CA ASP A 356 -2.27 -17.08 16.32
C ASP A 356 -2.88 -16.21 15.21
N GLY A 357 -4.02 -15.57 15.47
CA GLY A 357 -4.77 -14.76 14.51
C GLY A 357 -4.57 -13.27 14.69
N VAL A 358 -4.59 -12.52 13.58
CA VAL A 358 -4.45 -11.05 13.55
C VAL A 358 -5.37 -10.43 12.50
N ASP A 359 -5.87 -9.24 12.81
CA ASP A 359 -6.57 -8.40 11.85
C ASP A 359 -6.50 -6.92 12.28
N ILE A 360 -6.81 -6.00 11.36
CA ILE A 360 -6.58 -4.56 11.55
C ILE A 360 -7.82 -3.76 11.18
N SER A 361 -8.19 -2.83 12.04
CA SER A 361 -9.22 -1.85 11.75
C SER A 361 -8.64 -0.45 11.63
N LEU A 362 -8.59 0.06 10.40
CA LEU A 362 -8.16 1.42 10.11
C LEU A 362 -9.14 2.47 10.66
N SER A 363 -10.43 2.16 10.78
CA SER A 363 -11.45 3.09 11.26
C SER A 363 -11.25 3.47 12.73
N CYS A 364 -10.76 2.55 13.56
CA CYS A 364 -10.36 2.83 14.94
C CYS A 364 -8.83 2.96 15.11
N GLY A 365 -8.06 2.76 14.05
CA GLY A 365 -6.60 2.88 14.06
C GLY A 365 -5.89 1.80 14.91
N ARG A 366 -6.45 0.58 14.97
CA ARG A 366 -5.96 -0.49 15.85
C ARG A 366 -5.75 -1.84 15.17
N ILE A 367 -4.79 -2.58 15.70
CA ILE A 367 -4.49 -3.97 15.40
C ILE A 367 -5.14 -4.81 16.51
N PHE A 368 -5.68 -5.97 16.15
CA PHE A 368 -6.21 -6.96 17.08
C PHE A 368 -5.53 -8.30 16.84
N TRP A 369 -5.15 -9.00 17.90
CA TRP A 369 -4.58 -10.34 17.80
C TRP A 369 -5.02 -11.26 18.94
N SER A 370 -5.06 -12.56 18.66
CA SER A 370 -5.29 -13.58 19.68
C SER A 370 -3.98 -14.05 20.30
N GLN A 371 -4.01 -14.32 21.61
CA GLN A 371 -2.97 -15.00 22.35
C GLN A 371 -3.55 -16.30 22.92
N MET A 372 -2.99 -17.43 22.49
CA MET A 372 -3.57 -18.74 22.79
C MET A 372 -3.57 -19.10 24.27
N GLY A 373 -2.63 -18.55 25.05
CA GLY A 373 -2.33 -19.08 26.37
C GLY A 373 -1.79 -20.52 26.29
N GLU A 374 -1.99 -21.28 27.36
CA GLU A 374 -1.60 -22.68 27.42
C GLU A 374 -2.79 -23.56 26.99
N PRO A 375 -2.67 -24.43 25.97
CA PRO A 375 -3.78 -25.25 25.49
C PRO A 375 -4.48 -26.13 26.55
N SER A 376 -3.83 -26.42 27.67
CA SER A 376 -4.40 -27.19 28.79
C SER A 376 -5.14 -26.33 29.81
N LYS A 377 -5.13 -25.00 29.68
CA LYS A 377 -5.72 -24.04 30.61
C LYS A 377 -6.64 -23.07 29.88
N ASN A 378 -7.71 -22.68 30.54
CA ASN A 378 -8.60 -21.63 30.06
C ASN A 378 -8.00 -20.25 30.39
N ASN A 379 -6.93 -19.86 29.66
CA ASN A 379 -6.16 -18.64 29.93
C ASN A 379 -5.74 -17.84 28.68
N GLY A 380 -6.44 -18.04 27.56
CA GLY A 380 -6.21 -17.30 26.32
C GLY A 380 -6.84 -15.92 26.33
N SER A 381 -6.42 -15.01 25.46
CA SER A 381 -6.93 -13.62 25.44
C SER A 381 -6.97 -13.02 24.03
N ILE A 382 -7.72 -11.94 23.87
CA ILE A 382 -7.66 -11.08 22.68
C ILE A 382 -7.04 -9.75 23.09
N GLN A 383 -6.06 -9.29 22.32
CA GLN A 383 -5.27 -8.11 22.61
C GLN A 383 -5.39 -7.10 21.46
N SER A 384 -5.07 -5.84 21.74
CA SER A 384 -5.10 -4.78 20.75
C SER A 384 -4.04 -3.72 21.01
N ALA A 385 -3.54 -3.10 19.96
CA ALA A 385 -2.61 -1.97 20.02
C ALA A 385 -2.97 -0.95 18.93
N ASN A 386 -2.47 0.27 19.06
CA ASN A 386 -2.43 1.20 17.95
C ASN A 386 -1.62 0.60 16.79
N ILE A 387 -1.85 1.08 15.57
CA ILE A 387 -1.14 0.63 14.36
C ILE A 387 0.39 0.78 14.47
N ASP A 388 0.87 1.72 15.28
CA ASP A 388 2.30 1.92 15.57
C ASP A 388 2.86 1.01 16.70
N GLY A 389 2.03 0.14 17.27
CA GLY A 389 2.37 -0.77 18.37
C GLY A 389 2.21 -0.18 19.77
N SER A 390 1.84 1.09 19.90
CA SER A 390 1.59 1.72 21.21
C SER A 390 0.22 1.35 21.80
N ASP A 391 -0.03 1.70 23.07
CA ASP A 391 -1.33 1.53 23.74
C ASP A 391 -1.87 0.09 23.68
N ILE A 392 -1.05 -0.88 24.10
CA ILE A 392 -1.46 -2.30 24.19
C ILE A 392 -2.55 -2.43 25.27
N LYS A 393 -3.65 -3.08 24.90
CA LYS A 393 -4.82 -3.34 25.73
C LYS A 393 -5.27 -4.79 25.59
N GLU A 394 -5.61 -5.39 26.71
CA GLU A 394 -6.37 -6.63 26.74
C GLU A 394 -7.84 -6.30 26.48
N ILE A 395 -8.39 -6.85 25.38
CA ILE A 395 -9.77 -6.63 24.94
C ILE A 395 -10.70 -7.70 25.52
N ILE A 396 -10.26 -8.96 25.49
CA ILE A 396 -10.94 -10.08 26.12
C ILE A 396 -9.99 -10.72 27.13
N SER A 397 -10.44 -10.80 28.38
CA SER A 397 -9.59 -11.25 29.50
C SER A 397 -9.37 -12.76 29.51
N ARG A 398 -8.27 -13.16 30.16
CA ARG A 398 -7.77 -14.54 30.16
C ARG A 398 -8.75 -15.59 30.70
N ASP A 399 -9.66 -15.20 31.57
CA ASP A 399 -10.64 -16.08 32.19
C ASP A 399 -11.89 -16.30 31.34
N GLN A 400 -12.05 -15.59 30.22
CA GLN A 400 -13.26 -15.61 29.39
C GLN A 400 -13.18 -16.54 28.18
N VAL A 401 -11.97 -16.87 27.70
CA VAL A 401 -11.75 -17.68 26.49
C VAL A 401 -10.61 -18.67 26.71
N HIS A 402 -10.73 -19.86 26.12
CA HIS A 402 -9.78 -20.94 26.37
C HIS A 402 -8.51 -20.80 25.52
N THR A 403 -8.65 -21.04 24.22
CA THR A 403 -7.53 -21.00 23.26
C THR A 403 -8.01 -20.25 22.02
N PRO A 404 -8.03 -18.91 22.03
CA PRO A 404 -8.47 -18.13 20.89
C PRO A 404 -7.54 -18.36 19.69
N LYS A 405 -8.13 -18.48 18.51
CA LYS A 405 -7.48 -18.79 17.24
C LYS A 405 -7.63 -17.65 16.25
N GLN A 406 -7.91 -17.94 14.98
CA GLN A 406 -8.04 -16.91 13.97
C GLN A 406 -9.20 -15.99 14.32
N LEU A 407 -9.05 -14.73 13.92
CA LEU A 407 -10.00 -13.67 14.18
C LEU A 407 -10.26 -12.87 12.90
N ALA A 408 -11.42 -12.23 12.85
CA ALA A 408 -11.86 -11.37 11.76
C ALA A 408 -12.55 -10.12 12.30
N ILE A 409 -12.33 -9.00 11.61
CA ILE A 409 -12.94 -7.72 11.93
C ILE A 409 -14.16 -7.47 11.05
N ASP A 410 -15.30 -7.27 11.67
CA ASP A 410 -16.48 -6.70 11.02
C ASP A 410 -16.41 -5.18 11.13
N HIS A 411 -15.90 -4.54 10.07
CA HIS A 411 -15.78 -3.08 10.01
C HIS A 411 -17.12 -2.36 10.02
N GLN A 412 -18.20 -3.00 9.54
CA GLN A 412 -19.51 -2.35 9.42
C GLN A 412 -20.17 -2.22 10.78
N ASN A 413 -20.09 -3.28 11.58
CA ASN A 413 -20.73 -3.33 12.90
C ASN A 413 -19.76 -3.07 14.05
N ALA A 414 -18.48 -2.77 13.76
CA ALA A 414 -17.41 -2.55 14.73
C ALA A 414 -17.24 -3.72 15.73
N LYS A 415 -17.30 -4.95 15.20
CA LYS A 415 -17.20 -6.19 15.99
C LYS A 415 -15.94 -6.97 15.65
N ILE A 416 -15.39 -7.67 16.64
CA ILE A 416 -14.35 -8.70 16.49
C ILE A 416 -15.02 -10.05 16.60
N TYR A 417 -14.72 -10.95 15.66
CA TYR A 417 -15.09 -12.36 15.74
C TYR A 417 -13.84 -13.20 15.90
N PHE A 418 -13.88 -14.23 16.74
CA PHE A 418 -12.76 -15.15 16.91
C PHE A 418 -13.24 -16.55 17.29
N CYS A 419 -12.49 -17.57 16.88
CA CYS A 419 -12.74 -18.95 17.28
C CYS A 419 -11.98 -19.29 18.56
N ASP A 420 -12.55 -20.18 19.37
CA ASP A 420 -11.95 -20.76 20.57
C ASP A 420 -11.83 -22.28 20.38
N ARG A 421 -10.58 -22.77 20.27
CA ARG A 421 -10.30 -24.16 19.86
C ARG A 421 -10.75 -25.16 20.91
N GLU A 422 -10.09 -25.18 22.07
CA GLU A 422 -10.43 -26.06 23.19
C GLU A 422 -11.72 -25.64 23.89
N GLY A 423 -12.11 -24.36 23.79
CA GLY A 423 -13.40 -23.92 24.28
C GLY A 423 -14.57 -24.29 23.38
N MET A 424 -14.32 -24.79 22.16
CA MET A 424 -15.34 -25.30 21.22
C MET A 424 -16.42 -24.27 20.87
N ARG A 425 -16.02 -23.03 20.65
CA ARG A 425 -16.94 -21.89 20.49
C ARG A 425 -16.47 -20.91 19.42
N VAL A 426 -17.40 -20.11 18.92
CA VAL A 426 -17.13 -18.87 18.16
C VAL A 426 -17.66 -17.72 18.98
N HIS A 427 -16.85 -16.68 19.14
CA HIS A 427 -17.14 -15.51 19.96
C HIS A 427 -17.26 -14.25 19.12
N ARG A 428 -17.97 -13.26 19.66
CA ARG A 428 -18.10 -11.90 19.11
C ARG A 428 -18.01 -10.86 20.22
N ALA A 429 -17.36 -9.72 19.99
CA ALA A 429 -17.34 -8.59 20.92
C ALA A 429 -17.20 -7.25 20.17
N ASN A 430 -17.47 -6.12 20.84
CA ASN A 430 -17.09 -4.79 20.35
C ASN A 430 -15.55 -4.62 20.35
N PHE A 431 -15.05 -3.62 19.63
CA PHE A 431 -13.61 -3.29 19.60
C PHE A 431 -12.99 -2.96 20.97
N ASP A 432 -13.80 -2.59 21.96
CA ASP A 432 -13.37 -2.34 23.34
C ASP A 432 -13.61 -3.53 24.29
N GLY A 433 -14.10 -4.66 23.78
CA GLY A 433 -14.39 -5.88 24.55
C GLY A 433 -15.79 -5.91 25.16
N SER A 434 -16.55 -4.81 25.08
CA SER A 434 -17.95 -4.81 25.53
C SER A 434 -18.83 -5.67 24.64
N GLU A 435 -19.99 -6.09 25.16
CA GLU A 435 -20.91 -7.00 24.46
C GLU A 435 -20.22 -8.29 23.96
N HIS A 436 -19.29 -8.82 24.75
CA HIS A 436 -18.68 -10.12 24.49
C HIS A 436 -19.72 -11.24 24.67
N GLU A 437 -19.96 -12.00 23.60
CA GLU A 437 -20.90 -13.11 23.56
C GLU A 437 -20.36 -14.30 22.77
N VAL A 438 -20.90 -15.48 23.06
CA VAL A 438 -20.73 -16.69 22.24
C VAL A 438 -21.81 -16.67 21.17
N VAL A 439 -21.44 -16.92 19.91
CA VAL A 439 -22.39 -16.95 18.77
C VAL A 439 -22.58 -18.37 18.21
N VAL A 440 -21.67 -19.28 18.51
CA VAL A 440 -21.76 -20.72 18.21
C VAL A 440 -21.12 -21.51 19.36
N GLU A 441 -21.78 -22.59 19.78
CA GLU A 441 -21.23 -23.57 20.71
C GLU A 441 -21.28 -24.96 20.08
N THR A 442 -20.13 -25.61 19.95
CA THR A 442 -20.00 -26.93 19.29
C THR A 442 -19.73 -28.05 20.29
N GLY A 443 -19.53 -27.73 21.57
CA GLY A 443 -19.36 -28.68 22.66
C GLY A 443 -19.17 -28.00 24.01
N ASP A 444 -19.23 -28.80 25.07
CA ASP A 444 -18.95 -28.39 26.45
C ASP A 444 -17.48 -28.63 26.80
N PHE A 445 -16.72 -27.55 26.95
CA PHE A 445 -15.31 -27.59 27.33
C PHE A 445 -15.08 -27.96 28.81
N ASN A 446 -16.09 -28.42 29.55
CA ASN A 446 -15.93 -29.10 30.83
C ASN A 446 -16.10 -30.62 30.71
N ASN A 447 -16.60 -31.11 29.57
CA ASN A 447 -16.77 -32.52 29.30
C ASN A 447 -15.51 -33.11 28.64
N GLN A 448 -14.87 -34.07 29.31
CA GLN A 448 -13.61 -34.66 28.84
C GLN A 448 -13.74 -35.39 27.50
N GLU A 449 -14.84 -36.11 27.26
CA GLU A 449 -15.06 -36.82 26.00
C GLU A 449 -15.20 -35.83 24.82
N GLN A 450 -15.88 -34.70 25.05
CA GLN A 450 -16.04 -33.68 24.02
C GLN A 450 -14.75 -32.90 23.77
N LYS A 451 -13.93 -32.66 24.81
CA LYS A 451 -12.60 -32.05 24.64
C LYS A 451 -11.68 -32.84 23.70
N GLU A 452 -11.75 -34.16 23.78
CA GLU A 452 -10.94 -35.08 22.98
C GLU A 452 -11.45 -35.22 21.53
N ASP A 453 -12.68 -34.79 21.27
CA ASP A 453 -13.27 -34.76 19.93
C ASP A 453 -12.82 -33.51 19.15
N GLU A 454 -11.66 -33.61 18.49
CA GLU A 454 -11.10 -32.53 17.66
C GLU A 454 -12.03 -32.08 16.52
N THR A 455 -13.07 -32.86 16.18
CA THR A 455 -14.06 -32.41 15.19
C THR A 455 -14.91 -31.26 15.70
N ARG A 456 -14.90 -30.98 17.01
CA ARG A 456 -15.62 -29.85 17.63
C ARG A 456 -14.82 -28.56 17.62
N TRP A 457 -13.50 -28.64 17.52
CA TRP A 457 -12.60 -27.51 17.68
C TRP A 457 -12.73 -26.47 16.56
N CYS A 458 -13.11 -25.25 16.96
CA CYS A 458 -13.25 -24.11 16.05
C CYS A 458 -11.91 -23.42 15.85
N VAL A 459 -11.55 -23.03 14.62
CA VAL A 459 -10.22 -22.42 14.35
C VAL A 459 -10.29 -21.15 13.50
N GLY A 460 -10.83 -21.23 12.29
CA GLY A 460 -10.97 -20.13 11.34
C GLY A 460 -12.29 -19.42 11.48
N VAL A 461 -12.34 -18.12 11.23
CA VAL A 461 -13.59 -17.35 11.16
C VAL A 461 -13.45 -16.22 10.14
N CYS A 462 -14.52 -15.94 9.39
CA CYS A 462 -14.65 -14.72 8.58
C CYS A 462 -16.11 -14.25 8.55
N VAL A 463 -16.32 -12.98 8.19
CA VAL A 463 -17.64 -12.34 8.27
C VAL A 463 -18.02 -11.67 6.96
N ASP A 464 -19.22 -11.94 6.48
CA ASP A 464 -19.88 -11.25 5.36
C ASP A 464 -21.04 -10.43 5.92
N ALA A 465 -20.70 -9.25 6.45
CA ALA A 465 -21.67 -8.33 7.03
C ALA A 465 -22.72 -7.88 6.00
N ASN A 466 -22.35 -7.75 4.72
CA ASN A 466 -23.27 -7.36 3.64
C ASN A 466 -24.43 -8.34 3.48
N ARG A 467 -24.19 -9.63 3.74
CA ARG A 467 -25.22 -10.68 3.67
C ARG A 467 -25.74 -11.12 5.04
N GLY A 468 -25.26 -10.49 6.12
CA GLY A 468 -25.61 -10.90 7.48
C GLY A 468 -25.17 -12.32 7.79
N LYS A 469 -24.00 -12.76 7.31
CA LYS A 469 -23.47 -14.13 7.50
C LYS A 469 -22.08 -14.13 8.13
N PHE A 470 -21.77 -15.19 8.85
CA PHE A 470 -20.38 -15.50 9.23
C PHE A 470 -20.08 -16.99 8.98
N TYR A 471 -18.80 -17.29 8.84
CA TYR A 471 -18.29 -18.61 8.49
C TYR A 471 -17.26 -19.04 9.52
N TRP A 472 -17.15 -20.34 9.78
CA TRP A 472 -16.08 -20.87 10.63
C TRP A 472 -15.63 -22.26 10.20
N THR A 473 -14.41 -22.62 10.59
CA THR A 473 -13.88 -23.97 10.39
C THR A 473 -13.98 -24.80 11.66
N GLN A 474 -14.20 -26.10 11.49
CA GLN A 474 -13.88 -27.10 12.50
C GLN A 474 -12.78 -28.01 11.95
N LYS A 475 -11.59 -27.97 12.55
CA LYS A 475 -10.39 -28.53 11.91
C LYS A 475 -10.36 -30.06 11.83
N GLY A 476 -10.97 -30.74 12.81
CA GLY A 476 -10.83 -32.19 12.96
C GLY A 476 -9.42 -32.62 13.38
N PRO A 477 -9.20 -33.93 13.63
CA PRO A 477 -7.87 -34.45 13.93
C PRO A 477 -6.87 -34.15 12.82
N SER A 478 -5.61 -33.97 13.18
CA SER A 478 -4.61 -33.57 12.19
C SER A 478 -4.51 -34.62 11.06
N LYS A 479 -4.52 -34.13 9.81
CA LYS A 479 -4.40 -34.96 8.59
C LYS A 479 -5.49 -36.04 8.45
N SER A 480 -6.64 -35.90 9.12
CA SER A 480 -7.63 -36.98 9.17
C SER A 480 -8.70 -36.93 8.08
N GLY A 481 -8.81 -35.84 7.33
CA GLY A 481 -9.91 -35.67 6.36
C GLY A 481 -11.29 -35.56 7.03
N LYS A 482 -11.35 -35.05 8.27
CA LYS A 482 -12.60 -34.85 9.03
C LYS A 482 -12.92 -33.37 9.24
N GLY A 483 -12.17 -32.49 8.59
CA GLY A 483 -12.35 -31.05 8.63
C GLY A 483 -13.65 -30.63 7.94
N ARG A 484 -14.23 -29.55 8.46
CA ARG A 484 -15.53 -29.02 8.00
C ARG A 484 -15.53 -27.49 8.00
N ILE A 485 -16.36 -26.91 7.15
CA ILE A 485 -16.63 -25.47 7.10
C ILE A 485 -18.14 -25.25 7.17
N PHE A 486 -18.54 -24.30 8.02
CA PHE A 486 -19.94 -23.98 8.26
C PHE A 486 -20.21 -22.50 8.02
N ARG A 487 -21.49 -22.16 7.92
CA ARG A 487 -22.02 -20.79 7.89
C ARG A 487 -23.28 -20.68 8.74
N ALA A 488 -23.52 -19.51 9.33
CA ALA A 488 -24.79 -19.16 9.95
C ALA A 488 -25.12 -17.66 9.75
N ASN A 489 -26.31 -17.22 10.14
CA ASN A 489 -26.65 -15.79 10.17
C ASN A 489 -25.91 -15.08 11.32
N ILE A 490 -25.52 -13.83 11.11
CA ILE A 490 -25.00 -12.96 12.16
C ILE A 490 -26.04 -12.79 13.27
N ASP A 491 -27.30 -12.60 12.90
CA ASP A 491 -28.40 -12.50 13.83
C ASP A 491 -28.92 -13.89 14.21
N MET A 492 -29.14 -14.11 15.51
CA MET A 492 -29.75 -15.32 16.01
C MET A 492 -31.20 -15.43 15.52
N PRO A 493 -31.65 -16.60 15.02
CA PRO A 493 -33.06 -16.79 14.70
C PRO A 493 -33.96 -16.57 15.94
N PRO A 494 -35.15 -15.95 15.77
CA PRO A 494 -36.01 -15.61 16.90
C PRO A 494 -36.37 -16.83 17.77
N GLY A 495 -36.10 -16.74 19.07
CA GLY A 495 -36.41 -17.79 20.05
C GLY A 495 -35.40 -18.94 20.12
N GLU A 496 -34.36 -18.90 19.30
CA GLU A 496 -33.26 -19.86 19.33
C GLU A 496 -32.08 -19.35 20.18
N THR A 497 -31.16 -20.26 20.47
CA THR A 497 -29.99 -20.09 21.34
C THR A 497 -28.75 -20.62 20.62
N VAL A 498 -27.57 -20.29 21.14
CA VAL A 498 -26.28 -20.70 20.55
C VAL A 498 -26.12 -22.21 20.34
N SER A 499 -26.77 -23.03 21.17
CA SER A 499 -26.67 -24.49 21.15
C SER A 499 -27.76 -25.18 20.32
N ASN A 500 -28.83 -24.47 19.95
CA ASN A 500 -29.94 -25.03 19.17
C ASN A 500 -30.28 -24.24 17.90
N ARG A 501 -29.44 -23.27 17.51
CA ARG A 501 -29.66 -22.47 16.32
C ARG A 501 -29.73 -23.34 15.06
N SER A 502 -30.86 -23.27 14.36
CA SER A 502 -31.23 -24.15 13.26
C SER A 502 -30.68 -23.67 11.91
N ASP A 503 -30.14 -22.46 11.87
CA ASP A 503 -29.64 -21.80 10.67
C ASP A 503 -28.17 -22.13 10.34
N ILE A 504 -27.53 -23.02 11.12
CA ILE A 504 -26.20 -23.55 10.83
C ILE A 504 -26.26 -24.43 9.59
N GLU A 505 -25.43 -24.09 8.61
CA GLU A 505 -25.31 -24.80 7.36
C GLU A 505 -23.90 -25.39 7.22
N LEU A 506 -23.81 -26.71 7.02
CA LEU A 506 -22.58 -27.38 6.60
C LEU A 506 -22.33 -27.07 5.12
N LEU A 507 -21.23 -26.39 4.82
CA LEU A 507 -20.87 -26.03 3.44
C LEU A 507 -19.92 -27.04 2.82
N PHE A 508 -18.90 -27.46 3.56
CA PHE A 508 -17.87 -28.37 3.10
C PHE A 508 -17.52 -29.36 4.21
N GLU A 509 -17.31 -30.62 3.83
CA GLU A 509 -16.88 -31.70 4.71
C GLU A 509 -15.81 -32.55 4.03
N HIS A 510 -15.24 -33.48 4.79
CA HIS A 510 -14.11 -34.31 4.37
C HIS A 510 -12.85 -33.52 4.00
N LEU A 511 -12.71 -32.32 4.54
CA LEU A 511 -11.53 -31.48 4.33
C LEU A 511 -10.35 -32.02 5.14
N PRO A 512 -9.11 -31.87 4.64
CA PRO A 512 -7.91 -32.31 5.35
C PRO A 512 -7.81 -31.80 6.78
N GLU A 513 -7.71 -30.48 6.94
CA GLU A 513 -7.60 -29.76 8.21
C GLU A 513 -7.72 -28.24 7.91
N PRO A 514 -8.95 -27.70 7.74
CA PRO A 514 -9.18 -26.32 7.31
C PRO A 514 -8.89 -25.36 8.46
N ILE A 515 -8.05 -24.35 8.20
CA ILE A 515 -7.55 -23.46 9.24
C ILE A 515 -8.14 -22.05 9.13
N ASP A 516 -7.66 -21.21 8.23
CA ASP A 516 -8.08 -19.80 8.15
C ASP A 516 -9.07 -19.57 7.00
N LEU A 517 -9.89 -18.52 7.12
CA LEU A 517 -10.98 -18.20 6.19
C LEU A 517 -10.93 -16.75 5.75
N GLU A 518 -11.31 -16.49 4.50
CA GLU A 518 -11.54 -15.15 3.98
C GLU A 518 -12.69 -15.17 2.97
N ILE A 519 -13.56 -14.17 2.98
CA ILE A 519 -14.72 -14.08 2.09
C ILE A 519 -14.61 -12.86 1.17
N ASP A 520 -14.57 -13.08 -0.15
CA ASP A 520 -14.84 -11.99 -1.10
C ASP A 520 -16.34 -11.83 -1.26
N SER A 521 -16.88 -10.88 -0.49
CA SER A 521 -18.31 -10.57 -0.48
C SER A 521 -18.82 -10.07 -1.82
N ASN A 522 -17.98 -9.50 -2.70
CA ASN A 522 -18.44 -9.00 -3.99
C ASN A 522 -18.71 -10.13 -4.99
N GLU A 523 -17.94 -11.21 -4.88
CA GLU A 523 -17.97 -12.34 -5.83
C GLU A 523 -18.61 -13.60 -5.24
N ASP A 524 -19.09 -13.55 -3.99
CA ASP A 524 -19.64 -14.71 -3.27
C ASP A 524 -18.63 -15.88 -3.18
N MET A 525 -17.36 -15.55 -3.03
CA MET A 525 -16.26 -16.52 -3.06
C MET A 525 -15.59 -16.66 -1.69
N LEU A 526 -15.71 -17.84 -1.10
CA LEU A 526 -15.01 -18.22 0.13
C LEU A 526 -13.65 -18.80 -0.22
N TYR A 527 -12.62 -18.38 0.50
CA TYR A 527 -11.25 -18.87 0.42
C TYR A 527 -10.82 -19.44 1.76
N TRP A 528 -10.00 -20.49 1.74
CA TRP A 528 -9.47 -21.07 2.95
C TRP A 528 -8.12 -21.77 2.75
N THR A 529 -7.37 -21.87 3.84
CA THR A 529 -6.15 -22.67 3.90
C THR A 529 -6.46 -24.04 4.51
N ASP A 530 -5.84 -25.08 3.95
CA ASP A 530 -5.89 -26.44 4.49
C ASP A 530 -4.49 -26.91 4.85
N ARG A 531 -4.35 -27.49 6.05
CA ARG A 531 -3.17 -28.25 6.45
C ARG A 531 -3.25 -29.69 5.97
N GLY A 532 -2.16 -30.43 6.15
CA GLY A 532 -2.12 -31.87 5.98
C GLY A 532 -1.48 -32.37 4.69
N GLU A 533 -1.68 -33.66 4.38
CA GLU A 533 -0.86 -34.36 3.37
C GLU A 533 -1.34 -34.18 1.94
N TYR A 534 -0.41 -34.31 1.00
CA TYR A 534 -0.73 -34.38 -0.43
C TYR A 534 -1.59 -35.62 -0.74
N PRO A 535 -2.52 -35.54 -1.72
CA PRO A 535 -2.73 -34.44 -2.65
C PRO A 535 -3.87 -33.49 -2.24
N GLN A 536 -4.36 -33.49 -1.01
CA GLN A 536 -5.52 -32.66 -0.63
C GLN A 536 -5.15 -31.51 0.33
N GLY A 537 -4.27 -31.75 1.29
CA GLY A 537 -3.79 -30.75 2.24
C GLY A 537 -2.67 -29.85 1.72
N ASN A 538 -2.18 -28.97 2.60
CA ASN A 538 -1.13 -27.99 2.32
C ASN A 538 -1.46 -27.15 1.07
N SER A 539 -2.67 -26.61 1.09
CA SER A 539 -3.32 -25.98 -0.05
C SER A 539 -4.01 -24.67 0.31
N LEU A 540 -4.13 -23.81 -0.70
CA LEU A 540 -5.05 -22.69 -0.72
C LEU A 540 -6.23 -23.09 -1.59
N ASN A 541 -7.44 -22.89 -1.10
CA ASN A 541 -8.68 -23.35 -1.71
C ASN A 541 -9.66 -22.19 -1.91
N ARG A 542 -10.62 -22.39 -2.81
CA ARG A 542 -11.79 -21.51 -2.95
C ARG A 542 -13.04 -22.26 -3.37
N ALA A 543 -14.20 -21.68 -3.08
CA ALA A 543 -15.50 -22.13 -3.57
C ALA A 543 -16.51 -20.98 -3.62
N PHE A 544 -17.47 -21.08 -4.54
CA PHE A 544 -18.63 -20.20 -4.56
C PHE A 544 -19.63 -20.60 -3.47
N VAL A 545 -20.10 -19.62 -2.69
CA VAL A 545 -21.02 -19.82 -1.56
C VAL A 545 -22.32 -19.02 -1.67
N GLY A 546 -22.51 -18.31 -2.79
CA GLY A 546 -23.75 -17.62 -3.14
C GLY A 546 -24.88 -18.58 -3.51
N SER A 547 -26.09 -18.04 -3.68
CA SER A 547 -27.29 -18.81 -4.03
C SER A 547 -28.05 -18.17 -5.19
N PRO A 548 -28.41 -18.92 -6.26
CA PRO A 548 -28.06 -20.32 -6.52
C PRO A 548 -26.61 -20.47 -7.06
N GLY A 549 -25.96 -21.61 -6.83
CA GLY A 549 -24.68 -21.92 -7.47
C GLY A 549 -24.00 -23.20 -6.99
N PRO A 550 -22.97 -23.68 -7.71
CA PRO A 550 -22.25 -24.90 -7.36
C PRO A 550 -21.32 -24.68 -6.16
N LYS A 551 -21.51 -25.45 -5.10
CA LYS A 551 -20.62 -25.50 -3.92
C LYS A 551 -19.45 -26.44 -4.15
N GLN A 552 -18.63 -26.17 -5.16
CA GLN A 552 -17.48 -27.02 -5.50
C GLN A 552 -16.17 -26.35 -5.08
N ALA A 553 -15.42 -27.04 -4.22
CA ALA A 553 -14.07 -26.63 -3.81
C ALA A 553 -13.06 -26.79 -4.95
N THR A 554 -12.21 -25.79 -5.15
CA THR A 554 -11.10 -25.80 -6.10
C THR A 554 -9.80 -25.44 -5.39
N ILE A 555 -8.77 -26.26 -5.56
CA ILE A 555 -7.42 -25.98 -5.05
C ILE A 555 -6.74 -24.98 -6.00
N LEU A 556 -6.38 -23.81 -5.46
CA LEU A 556 -5.70 -22.73 -6.17
C LEU A 556 -4.18 -22.82 -6.08
N SER A 557 -3.69 -23.23 -4.92
CA SER A 557 -2.26 -23.29 -4.64
C SER A 557 -1.92 -24.52 -3.83
N ARG A 558 -0.69 -25.01 -4.00
CA ARG A 558 -0.13 -26.19 -3.33
C ARG A 558 1.31 -25.90 -2.92
N HIS A 559 1.95 -26.86 -2.28
CA HIS A 559 3.33 -26.73 -1.81
C HIS A 559 3.47 -25.64 -0.77
N LEU A 560 2.65 -25.79 0.28
CA LEU A 560 2.71 -25.02 1.52
C LEU A 560 3.23 -25.94 2.63
N HIS A 561 3.77 -25.35 3.69
CA HIS A 561 4.37 -26.07 4.82
C HIS A 561 3.56 -25.84 6.09
N GLU A 562 2.43 -26.54 6.21
CA GLU A 562 1.39 -26.32 7.23
C GLU A 562 0.75 -24.93 7.09
N ALA A 563 -0.03 -24.77 6.02
CA ALA A 563 -0.73 -23.51 5.69
C ALA A 563 -1.59 -23.00 6.86
N ILE A 564 -1.65 -21.68 7.02
CA ILE A 564 -2.41 -21.06 8.11
C ILE A 564 -3.01 -19.73 7.68
N GLY A 565 -2.33 -18.59 7.86
CA GLY A 565 -2.92 -17.28 7.67
C GLY A 565 -3.27 -16.99 6.21
N LEU A 566 -4.38 -16.28 5.99
CA LEU A 566 -4.90 -15.92 4.68
C LEU A 566 -5.57 -14.54 4.72
N ARG A 567 -5.22 -13.65 3.78
CA ARG A 567 -5.95 -12.40 3.54
C ARG A 567 -6.04 -12.06 2.05
N ILE A 568 -7.15 -11.46 1.66
CA ILE A 568 -7.38 -10.96 0.31
C ILE A 568 -7.11 -9.46 0.28
N ASP A 569 -6.23 -9.04 -0.62
CA ASP A 569 -6.09 -7.64 -1.00
C ASP A 569 -7.11 -7.32 -2.09
N HIS A 570 -8.28 -6.81 -1.70
CA HIS A 570 -9.34 -6.46 -2.64
C HIS A 570 -8.97 -5.29 -3.58
N VAL A 571 -8.00 -4.46 -3.19
CA VAL A 571 -7.53 -3.31 -3.98
C VAL A 571 -6.69 -3.79 -5.14
N ASN A 572 -5.66 -4.61 -4.86
CA ASN A 572 -4.74 -5.10 -5.89
C ASN A 572 -5.11 -6.47 -6.47
N LYS A 573 -6.20 -7.08 -6.00
CA LYS A 573 -6.69 -8.41 -6.43
C LYS A 573 -5.65 -9.51 -6.22
N HIS A 574 -5.01 -9.50 -5.05
CA HIS A 574 -4.04 -10.50 -4.63
C HIS A 574 -4.54 -11.27 -3.41
N ILE A 575 -4.04 -12.50 -3.27
CA ILE A 575 -4.20 -13.31 -2.06
C ILE A 575 -2.83 -13.41 -1.41
N TYR A 576 -2.74 -13.06 -0.13
CA TYR A 576 -1.57 -13.26 0.70
C TYR A 576 -1.85 -14.39 1.68
N TYR A 577 -0.90 -15.31 1.84
CA TYR A 577 -1.08 -16.45 2.73
C TYR A 577 0.25 -16.92 3.30
N THR A 578 0.20 -17.49 4.50
CA THR A 578 1.39 -17.86 5.27
C THR A 578 1.37 -19.33 5.68
N ASP A 579 2.53 -19.81 6.10
CA ASP A 579 2.66 -21.16 6.65
C ASP A 579 3.64 -21.20 7.84
N LEU A 580 3.56 -22.30 8.60
CA LEU A 580 4.46 -22.53 9.74
C LEU A 580 5.91 -22.78 9.32
N GLY A 581 6.15 -23.04 8.02
CA GLY A 581 7.49 -23.10 7.44
C GLY A 581 8.19 -21.73 7.31
N GLY A 582 7.54 -20.64 7.70
CA GLY A 582 8.13 -19.30 7.71
C GLY A 582 8.05 -18.57 6.38
N SER A 583 7.19 -19.06 5.47
CA SER A 583 6.98 -18.44 4.17
C SER A 583 5.74 -17.54 4.15
N VAL A 584 5.88 -16.38 3.51
CA VAL A 584 4.74 -15.57 3.07
C VAL A 584 4.65 -15.69 1.55
N TYR A 585 3.47 -16.07 1.07
CA TYR A 585 3.19 -16.22 -0.35
C TYR A 585 2.22 -15.14 -0.81
N ARG A 586 2.30 -14.84 -2.11
CA ARG A 586 1.32 -14.03 -2.83
C ARG A 586 0.93 -14.72 -4.13
N SER A 587 -0.35 -14.73 -4.45
CA SER A 587 -0.86 -15.12 -5.77
C SER A 587 -1.94 -14.16 -6.24
N ASP A 588 -2.38 -14.30 -7.48
CA ASP A 588 -3.62 -13.67 -7.94
C ASP A 588 -4.84 -14.42 -7.36
N LEU A 589 -6.06 -13.85 -7.50
CA LEU A 589 -7.31 -14.47 -7.01
C LEU A 589 -7.63 -15.85 -7.62
N THR A 590 -6.94 -16.23 -8.70
CA THR A 590 -7.02 -17.53 -9.37
C THR A 590 -6.01 -18.55 -8.87
N GLY A 591 -5.10 -18.17 -7.97
CA GLY A 591 -3.94 -18.98 -7.56
C GLY A 591 -2.74 -18.89 -8.51
N ALA A 592 -2.92 -18.26 -9.68
CA ALA A 592 -1.83 -18.04 -10.62
C ALA A 592 -0.77 -17.09 -10.07
N ASN A 593 0.42 -17.11 -10.68
CA ASN A 593 1.53 -16.20 -10.35
C ASN A 593 1.95 -16.27 -8.88
N LYS A 594 1.86 -17.46 -8.24
CA LYS A 594 2.40 -17.71 -6.90
C LYS A 594 3.85 -17.26 -6.81
N ARG A 595 4.17 -16.43 -5.81
CA ARG A 595 5.52 -16.01 -5.44
C ARG A 595 5.71 -16.14 -3.93
N THR A 596 6.90 -16.51 -3.52
CA THR A 596 7.33 -16.39 -2.12
C THR A 596 7.92 -15.00 -1.93
N LEU A 597 7.40 -14.23 -0.98
CA LEU A 597 7.78 -12.84 -0.74
C LEU A 597 8.91 -12.73 0.29
N CYS A 598 8.79 -13.45 1.40
CA CYS A 598 9.84 -13.58 2.38
C CYS A 598 9.91 -15.02 2.90
N ASN A 599 11.13 -15.43 3.24
CA ASN A 599 11.43 -16.60 4.05
C ASN A 599 12.38 -16.09 5.13
N VAL A 600 11.80 -15.77 6.27
CA VAL A 600 12.50 -15.37 7.48
C VAL A 600 12.40 -16.58 8.40
N GLY A 601 13.43 -16.88 9.19
CA GLY A 601 13.43 -17.98 10.17
C GLY A 601 12.42 -17.80 11.31
N ALA A 602 11.15 -17.58 10.96
CA ALA A 602 9.97 -17.33 11.75
C ALA A 602 8.96 -18.45 11.48
N THR A 603 7.91 -18.52 12.28
CA THR A 603 6.84 -19.51 12.14
C THR A 603 5.53 -18.76 12.11
N PHE A 604 5.04 -18.47 10.90
CA PHE A 604 3.92 -17.54 10.73
C PHE A 604 2.57 -18.21 11.00
N THR A 605 1.73 -17.56 11.80
CA THR A 605 0.38 -18.06 12.15
C THR A 605 -0.75 -17.19 11.60
N GLY A 606 -0.50 -15.91 11.38
CA GLY A 606 -1.54 -14.96 10.98
C GLY A 606 -0.99 -13.88 10.08
N ILE A 607 -1.86 -13.32 9.24
CA ILE A 607 -1.56 -12.20 8.36
C ILE A 607 -2.72 -11.21 8.35
N ALA A 608 -2.40 -9.92 8.38
CA ALA A 608 -3.34 -8.83 8.17
C ALA A 608 -2.77 -7.81 7.18
N LEU A 609 -3.64 -7.07 6.51
CA LEU A 609 -3.28 -6.09 5.48
C LEU A 609 -3.78 -4.70 5.88
N ALA A 610 -2.97 -3.67 5.64
CA ALA A 610 -3.39 -2.28 5.79
C ALA A 610 -2.98 -1.44 4.59
N HIS A 611 -3.95 -0.78 3.96
CA HIS A 611 -3.72 0.25 2.94
C HIS A 611 -3.67 1.61 3.60
N VAL A 612 -2.45 2.09 3.89
CA VAL A 612 -2.24 3.43 4.45
C VAL A 612 -2.10 4.41 3.29
N GLY A 613 -3.12 5.25 3.07
CA GLY A 613 -3.19 6.24 1.96
C GLY A 613 -2.18 7.39 2.00
#